data_AF-A0A074LGK6-F1
#
_entry.id   AF-A0A074LGK6-F1
#
_cell.length_a   1.000
_cell.length_b   1.000
_cell.length_c   1.000
_cell.angle_alpha   90.00
_cell.angle_beta   90.00
_cell.angle_gamma   90.00
#
_symmetry.space_group_name_H-M   'P 1'
#
loop_
_entity.id
_entity.type
_entity.pdbx_description
1 polymer ?
#
loop_
_entity_poly.entity_id
_entity_poly.type
_entity_poly.pdbx_seq_one_letter_code
_entity_poly.pdbx_strand_id
1 'polypeptide(L)'
;MSTIGLLEGWAEGRPVRYVAAGLTPLTLAGMYVLIRGYDPKGGPLLLARHKQILDSVPGMSGYSSLRVVHFVEAPPELPPDSIKSVQDVMRRGLRLRTPGMIVNAPVVALDAKSPVYPVVPAWHEGQLTGYLDIGPTPIRTGSVYQAIRGIDRATGKVVPVPDAKLIFDMLPSHPMYSPIWRLHYVRVPEEFDVDKLRSVQHIAEHKLAVRPTTLFLNLPIPDVGV
;
A
#
# COMPACT_ATOMS: atom_id res chain seq x y z
N MET A 1 -8.04 19.72 1.10
CA MET A 1 -7.14 19.03 0.14
C MET A 1 -6.04 18.33 0.93
N SER A 2 -6.02 17.00 0.88
CA SER A 2 -4.97 16.18 1.50
C SER A 2 -3.89 15.84 0.47
N THR A 3 -2.67 16.32 0.66
CA THR A 3 -1.54 15.98 -0.21
C THR A 3 -0.82 14.76 0.34
N ILE A 4 -0.64 13.74 -0.48
CA ILE A 4 0.19 12.57 -0.17
C ILE A 4 1.60 12.92 -0.60
N GLY A 5 2.40 13.42 0.34
CA GLY A 5 3.77 13.84 0.09
C GLY A 5 4.74 12.67 -0.06
N LEU A 6 5.90 12.96 -0.66
CA LEU A 6 7.07 12.08 -0.58
C LEU A 6 7.79 12.37 0.74
N LEU A 7 8.06 11.31 1.50
CA LEU A 7 8.90 11.35 2.69
C LEU A 7 10.29 10.84 2.35
N GLU A 8 11.28 11.24 3.14
CA GLU A 8 12.66 10.82 2.98
C GLU A 8 13.00 9.64 3.89
N GLY A 9 13.80 8.72 3.38
CA GLY A 9 14.30 7.54 4.06
C GLY A 9 15.75 7.24 3.69
N TRP A 10 16.26 6.14 4.23
CA TRP A 10 17.55 5.57 3.87
C TRP A 10 17.37 4.12 3.38
N ALA A 11 18.12 3.74 2.36
CA ALA A 11 18.27 2.33 1.96
C ALA A 11 19.71 2.14 1.47
N GLU A 12 20.39 1.09 1.96
CA GLU A 12 21.76 0.78 1.56
C GLU A 12 22.73 1.99 1.63
N GLY A 13 22.59 2.84 2.66
CA GLY A 13 23.43 4.03 2.86
C GLY A 13 23.08 5.23 1.97
N ARG A 14 22.06 5.11 1.11
CA ARG A 14 21.64 6.12 0.13
C ARG A 14 20.28 6.70 0.50
N PRO A 15 20.03 8.00 0.24
CA PRO A 15 18.72 8.59 0.49
C PRO A 15 17.70 8.04 -0.50
N VAL A 16 16.50 7.75 -0.02
CA VAL A 16 15.35 7.36 -0.85
C VAL A 16 14.15 8.25 -0.55
N ARG A 17 13.21 8.33 -1.49
CA ARG A 17 11.90 8.93 -1.27
C ARG A 17 10.84 7.85 -1.34
N TYR A 18 9.84 7.92 -0.46
CA TYR A 18 8.74 6.96 -0.43
C TYR A 18 7.41 7.66 -0.20
N VAL A 19 6.33 7.00 -0.60
CA VAL A 19 4.97 7.46 -0.31
C VAL A 19 4.48 6.80 0.97
N ALA A 20 3.96 7.57 1.93
CA ALA A 20 3.34 7.00 3.14
C ALA A 20 1.87 6.67 2.88
N ALA A 21 1.59 5.47 2.35
CA ALA A 21 0.24 5.00 2.05
C ALA A 21 -0.49 4.38 3.27
N GLY A 22 0.12 4.44 4.45
CA GLY A 22 -0.52 4.10 5.73
C GLY A 22 -0.32 2.65 6.18
N LEU A 23 -1.05 2.26 7.22
CA LEU A 23 -1.07 0.90 7.75
C LEU A 23 -1.85 -0.02 6.80
N THR A 24 -1.35 -1.23 6.60
CA THR A 24 -2.06 -2.24 5.81
C THR A 24 -1.88 -3.62 6.41
N PRO A 25 -2.96 -4.36 6.75
CA PRO A 25 -2.82 -5.76 7.12
C PRO A 25 -2.37 -6.60 5.92
N LEU A 26 -1.84 -7.80 6.19
CA LEU A 26 -1.49 -8.77 5.15
C LEU A 26 -2.68 -9.61 4.66
N THR A 27 -3.89 -9.24 5.06
CA THR A 27 -5.12 -9.78 4.49
C THR A 27 -5.41 -9.11 3.14
N LEU A 28 -6.16 -9.79 2.28
CA LEU A 28 -6.59 -9.24 1.00
C LEU A 28 -8.00 -8.66 1.11
N ALA A 29 -8.18 -7.47 0.58
CA ALA A 29 -9.49 -6.88 0.31
C ALA A 29 -9.87 -7.12 -1.16
N GLY A 30 -11.14 -7.00 -1.51
CA GLY A 30 -11.64 -7.13 -2.87
C GLY A 30 -11.57 -5.82 -3.67
N MET A 31 -11.21 -5.93 -4.94
CA MET A 31 -11.46 -4.91 -5.96
C MET A 31 -12.18 -5.56 -7.14
N TYR A 32 -13.33 -5.01 -7.52
CA TYR A 32 -14.15 -5.52 -8.61
C TYR A 32 -14.01 -4.61 -9.81
N VAL A 33 -13.62 -5.21 -10.94
CA VAL A 33 -13.33 -4.50 -12.19
C VAL A 33 -14.30 -5.01 -13.25
N LEU A 34 -15.12 -4.11 -13.78
CA LEU A 34 -16.08 -4.43 -14.83
C LEU A 34 -15.37 -4.61 -16.17
N ILE A 35 -15.64 -5.73 -16.82
CA ILE A 35 -15.09 -6.10 -18.13
C ILE A 35 -16.24 -6.50 -19.07
N ARG A 36 -16.03 -6.34 -20.37
CA ARG A 36 -16.97 -6.82 -21.41
C ARG A 36 -16.62 -8.22 -21.93
N GLY A 37 -15.60 -8.85 -21.35
CA GLY A 37 -15.07 -10.15 -21.77
C GLY A 37 -13.54 -10.15 -21.82
N TYR A 38 -12.96 -11.09 -22.57
CA TYR A 38 -11.52 -11.26 -22.73
C TYR A 38 -11.13 -11.13 -24.20
N ASP A 39 -9.92 -10.64 -24.46
CA ASP A 39 -9.32 -10.70 -25.78
C ASP A 39 -8.87 -12.14 -26.13
N PRO A 40 -8.50 -12.42 -27.39
CA PRO A 40 -8.04 -13.76 -27.80
C PRO A 40 -6.81 -14.29 -27.06
N LYS A 41 -6.03 -13.42 -26.40
CA LYS A 41 -4.86 -13.79 -25.57
C LYS A 41 -5.25 -14.01 -24.10
N GLY A 42 -6.52 -13.85 -23.74
CA GLY A 42 -7.03 -13.98 -22.38
C GLY A 42 -6.90 -12.72 -21.53
N GLY A 43 -6.52 -11.58 -22.12
CA GLY A 43 -6.45 -10.28 -21.46
C GLY A 43 -7.86 -9.70 -21.19
N PRO A 44 -8.12 -9.09 -20.03
CA PRO A 44 -9.43 -8.52 -19.72
C PRO A 44 -9.73 -7.29 -20.59
N LEU A 45 -10.90 -7.25 -21.21
CA LEU A 45 -11.40 -6.08 -21.95
C LEU A 45 -12.19 -5.19 -21.00
N LEU A 46 -11.54 -4.16 -20.44
CA LEU A 46 -12.19 -3.21 -19.53
C LEU A 46 -13.47 -2.61 -20.12
N LEU A 47 -14.50 -2.52 -19.29
CA LEU A 47 -15.73 -1.82 -19.63
C LEU A 47 -15.50 -0.31 -19.41
N ALA A 48 -15.25 0.42 -20.50
CA ALA A 48 -14.85 1.82 -20.44
C ALA A 48 -15.87 2.69 -19.68
N ARG A 49 -15.38 3.74 -19.00
CA ARG A 49 -16.15 4.71 -18.19
C ARG A 49 -16.77 4.16 -16.89
N HIS A 50 -16.66 2.86 -16.63
CA HIS A 50 -17.03 2.28 -15.34
C HIS A 50 -15.86 2.37 -14.37
N LYS A 51 -16.18 2.69 -13.11
CA LYS A 51 -15.22 2.78 -12.02
C LYS A 51 -15.10 1.42 -11.35
N GLN A 52 -13.94 1.14 -10.75
CA GLN A 52 -13.78 -0.05 -9.92
C GLN A 52 -14.68 0.04 -8.70
N ILE A 53 -15.08 -1.11 -8.16
CA ILE A 53 -15.82 -1.20 -6.90
C ILE A 53 -14.91 -1.79 -5.83
N LEU A 54 -14.85 -1.14 -4.67
CA LEU A 54 -14.07 -1.57 -3.53
C LEU A 54 -15.01 -2.18 -2.48
N ASP A 55 -14.62 -3.31 -1.90
CA ASP A 55 -15.42 -3.97 -0.86
C ASP A 55 -15.25 -3.35 0.55
N SER A 56 -14.24 -2.50 0.71
CA SER A 56 -13.82 -1.97 2.00
C SER A 56 -13.02 -0.68 1.83
N VAL A 57 -13.12 0.21 2.83
CA VAL A 57 -12.39 1.49 2.93
C VAL A 57 -11.75 1.63 4.33
N PRO A 58 -10.81 2.57 4.55
CA PRO A 58 -10.10 2.71 5.82
C PRO A 58 -11.07 2.90 6.99
N GLY A 59 -10.78 2.24 8.11
CA GLY A 59 -11.65 2.23 9.29
C GLY A 59 -12.66 1.08 9.32
N MET A 60 -12.86 0.36 8.21
CA MET A 60 -13.68 -0.85 8.19
C MET A 60 -12.88 -2.10 8.58
N SER A 61 -13.56 -3.05 9.22
CA SER A 61 -13.03 -4.42 9.36
C SER A 61 -12.78 -5.02 7.98
N GLY A 62 -11.64 -5.70 7.82
CA GLY A 62 -11.24 -6.32 6.55
C GLY A 62 -10.60 -5.36 5.53
N TYR A 63 -10.51 -4.06 5.81
CA TYR A 63 -9.79 -3.14 4.93
C TYR A 63 -8.31 -3.53 4.78
N SER A 64 -7.84 -3.55 3.54
CA SER A 64 -6.43 -3.68 3.18
C SER A 64 -6.11 -2.86 1.94
N SER A 65 -4.89 -2.35 1.87
CA SER A 65 -4.36 -1.77 0.64
C SER A 65 -4.01 -2.84 -0.39
N LEU A 66 -3.81 -4.08 0.05
CA LEU A 66 -3.63 -5.24 -0.83
C LEU A 66 -4.98 -5.72 -1.30
N ARG A 67 -5.23 -5.63 -2.60
CA ARG A 67 -6.53 -5.97 -3.18
C ARG A 67 -6.42 -7.12 -4.17
N VAL A 68 -7.17 -8.20 -3.94
CA VAL A 68 -7.41 -9.21 -4.95
C VAL A 68 -8.39 -8.66 -5.98
N VAL A 69 -8.05 -8.80 -7.25
CA VAL A 69 -8.90 -8.32 -8.34
C VAL A 69 -9.89 -9.39 -8.75
N HIS A 70 -11.16 -9.01 -8.83
CA HIS A 70 -12.25 -9.78 -9.36
C HIS A 70 -12.72 -9.13 -10.66
N PHE A 71 -12.63 -9.86 -11.77
CA PHE A 71 -13.24 -9.42 -13.02
C PHE A 71 -14.73 -9.77 -13.02
N VAL A 72 -15.55 -8.77 -13.30
CA VAL A 72 -17.01 -8.89 -13.40
C VAL A 72 -17.39 -8.70 -14.85
N GLU A 73 -17.82 -9.77 -15.52
CA GLU A 73 -18.31 -9.70 -16.90
C GLU A 73 -19.69 -9.03 -16.91
N ALA A 74 -19.80 -7.93 -17.66
CA ALA A 74 -21.02 -7.14 -17.78
C ALA A 74 -21.31 -6.80 -19.25
N PRO A 75 -22.60 -6.55 -19.60
CA PRO A 75 -22.97 -6.16 -20.96
C PRO A 75 -22.32 -4.82 -21.35
N PRO A 76 -21.88 -4.64 -22.61
CA PRO A 76 -21.33 -3.38 -23.10
C PRO A 76 -22.25 -2.17 -22.91
N GLU A 77 -23.56 -2.39 -22.95
CA GLU A 77 -24.63 -1.39 -22.82
C GLU A 77 -24.97 -1.04 -21.36
N LEU A 78 -24.29 -1.63 -20.38
CA LEU A 78 -24.50 -1.31 -18.97
C LEU A 78 -24.31 0.20 -18.73
N PRO A 79 -25.33 0.92 -18.24
CA PRO A 79 -25.22 2.36 -18.02
C PRO A 79 -24.08 2.65 -17.02
N PRO A 80 -23.23 3.66 -17.30
CA PRO A 80 -22.18 4.08 -16.37
C PRO A 80 -22.73 4.33 -14.97
N ASP A 81 -21.96 3.97 -13.96
CA ASP A 81 -22.31 4.18 -12.55
C ASP A 81 -23.62 3.47 -12.11
N SER A 82 -24.10 2.46 -12.84
CA SER A 82 -25.26 1.65 -12.44
C SER A 82 -24.92 0.48 -11.51
N ILE A 83 -23.63 0.27 -11.23
CA ILE A 83 -23.08 -0.67 -10.24
C ILE A 83 -22.11 0.14 -9.38
N LYS A 84 -22.45 0.32 -8.10
CA LYS A 84 -21.70 1.15 -7.15
C LYS A 84 -21.36 0.44 -5.83
N SER A 85 -21.67 -0.85 -5.73
CA SER A 85 -21.36 -1.66 -4.55
C SER A 85 -21.12 -3.12 -4.93
N VAL A 86 -20.49 -3.87 -4.02
CA VAL A 86 -20.36 -5.33 -4.19
C VAL A 86 -21.74 -5.98 -4.18
N GLN A 87 -22.67 -5.45 -3.38
CA GLN A 87 -24.06 -5.91 -3.37
C GLN A 87 -24.75 -5.73 -4.73
N ASP A 88 -24.47 -4.65 -5.47
CA ASP A 88 -24.99 -4.46 -6.84
C ASP A 88 -24.50 -5.55 -7.79
N VAL A 89 -23.21 -5.90 -7.70
CA VAL A 89 -22.60 -6.98 -8.49
C VAL A 89 -23.32 -8.30 -8.19
N MET A 90 -23.51 -8.62 -6.90
CA MET A 90 -24.13 -9.87 -6.47
C MET A 90 -25.61 -9.94 -6.85
N ARG A 91 -26.37 -8.86 -6.65
CA ARG A 91 -27.81 -8.80 -7.00
C ARG A 91 -28.08 -9.00 -8.48
N ARG A 92 -27.16 -8.57 -9.34
CA ARG A 92 -27.28 -8.72 -10.80
C ARG A 92 -26.86 -10.11 -11.30
N GLY A 93 -26.30 -10.97 -10.43
CA GLY A 93 -25.86 -12.31 -10.82
C GLY A 93 -24.78 -12.31 -11.90
N LEU A 94 -23.95 -11.27 -11.97
CA LEU A 94 -22.92 -11.14 -12.99
C LEU A 94 -21.82 -12.18 -12.79
N ARG A 95 -21.24 -12.65 -13.91
CA ARG A 95 -20.18 -13.65 -13.86
C ARG A 95 -18.90 -13.04 -13.29
N LEU A 96 -18.36 -13.69 -12.27
CA LEU A 96 -17.13 -13.31 -11.57
C LEU A 96 -15.99 -14.26 -11.92
N ARG A 97 -14.81 -13.70 -12.18
CA ARG A 97 -13.56 -14.45 -12.32
C ARG A 97 -12.45 -13.82 -11.49
N THR A 98 -11.77 -14.63 -10.69
CA THR A 98 -10.65 -14.19 -9.84
C THR A 98 -9.35 -14.76 -10.40
N PRO A 99 -8.57 -14.00 -11.18
CA PRO A 99 -7.34 -14.50 -11.82
C PRO A 99 -6.17 -14.72 -10.84
N GLY A 100 -6.34 -14.45 -9.54
CA GLY A 100 -5.23 -14.44 -8.58
C GLY A 100 -4.34 -13.19 -8.66
N MET A 101 -4.78 -12.16 -9.41
CA MET A 101 -4.09 -10.88 -9.50
C MET A 101 -4.30 -10.07 -8.22
N ILE A 102 -3.20 -9.52 -7.70
CA ILE A 102 -3.19 -8.70 -6.49
C ILE A 102 -2.55 -7.38 -6.82
N VAL A 103 -3.21 -6.29 -6.42
CA VAL A 103 -2.76 -4.92 -6.64
C VAL A 103 -2.59 -4.20 -5.31
N ASN A 104 -1.68 -3.25 -5.27
CA ASN A 104 -1.56 -2.30 -4.18
C ASN A 104 -2.41 -1.06 -4.51
N ALA A 105 -3.51 -0.90 -3.78
CA ALA A 105 -4.53 0.12 -4.02
C ALA A 105 -5.06 0.69 -2.69
N PRO A 106 -4.23 1.45 -1.96
CA PRO A 106 -4.64 2.13 -0.74
C PRO A 106 -5.71 3.16 -1.08
N VAL A 107 -6.78 3.18 -0.29
CA VAL A 107 -7.89 4.13 -0.44
C VAL A 107 -7.49 5.46 0.16
N VAL A 108 -7.80 6.52 -0.57
CA VAL A 108 -7.47 7.90 -0.23
C VAL A 108 -8.66 8.81 -0.52
N ALA A 109 -8.63 10.04 -0.02
CA ALA A 109 -9.63 11.02 -0.39
C ALA A 109 -9.61 11.25 -1.92
N LEU A 110 -10.79 11.41 -2.52
CA LEU A 110 -10.92 11.59 -3.98
C LEU A 110 -10.18 12.84 -4.49
N ASP A 111 -10.11 13.89 -3.68
CA ASP A 111 -9.41 15.14 -3.99
C ASP A 111 -7.91 15.09 -3.66
N ALA A 112 -7.41 13.94 -3.17
CA ALA A 112 -6.02 13.79 -2.80
C ALA A 112 -5.12 14.01 -4.02
N LYS A 113 -3.93 14.54 -3.74
CA LYS A 113 -2.88 14.72 -4.75
C LYS A 113 -1.69 13.86 -4.36
N SER A 114 -1.22 13.07 -5.32
CA SER A 114 -0.02 12.26 -5.19
C SER A 114 0.92 12.64 -6.33
N PRO A 115 2.21 12.90 -6.05
CA PRO A 115 3.18 13.29 -7.06
C PRO A 115 3.66 12.10 -7.92
N VAL A 116 3.32 10.87 -7.55
CA VAL A 116 3.83 9.64 -8.17
C VAL A 116 2.73 8.78 -8.76
N TYR A 117 1.72 8.48 -7.95
CA TYR A 117 0.66 7.53 -8.30
C TYR A 117 -0.63 8.30 -8.59
N PRO A 118 -1.35 8.01 -9.68
CA PRO A 118 -2.61 8.65 -9.95
C PRO A 118 -3.65 8.24 -8.89
N VAL A 119 -4.53 9.18 -8.54
CA VAL A 119 -5.73 8.88 -7.76
C VAL A 119 -6.82 8.46 -8.73
N VAL A 120 -7.26 7.22 -8.65
CA VAL A 120 -8.31 6.66 -9.50
C VAL A 120 -9.64 6.67 -8.75
N PRO A 121 -10.71 7.27 -9.30
CA PRO A 121 -12.03 7.24 -8.69
C PRO A 121 -12.61 5.81 -8.64
N ALA A 122 -13.19 5.43 -7.51
CA ALA A 122 -13.82 4.13 -7.31
C ALA A 122 -15.12 4.26 -6.48
N TRP A 123 -16.00 3.29 -6.62
CA TRP A 123 -17.22 3.18 -5.83
C TRP A 123 -17.00 2.29 -4.60
N HIS A 124 -17.61 2.69 -3.48
CA HIS A 124 -17.79 1.83 -2.31
C HIS A 124 -19.17 2.12 -1.71
N GLU A 125 -20.06 1.12 -1.68
CA GLU A 125 -21.42 1.23 -1.12
C GLU A 125 -22.19 2.49 -1.57
N GLY A 126 -22.14 2.79 -2.88
CA GLY A 126 -22.83 3.95 -3.46
C GLY A 126 -22.09 5.28 -3.30
N GLN A 127 -21.01 5.33 -2.52
CA GLN A 127 -20.19 6.51 -2.29
C GLN A 127 -18.95 6.51 -3.18
N LEU A 128 -18.58 7.70 -3.66
CA LEU A 128 -17.40 7.89 -4.50
C LEU A 128 -16.18 8.14 -3.61
N THR A 129 -15.12 7.36 -3.83
CA THR A 129 -13.81 7.50 -3.16
C THR A 129 -12.68 7.49 -4.20
N GLY A 130 -11.44 7.68 -3.76
CA GLY A 130 -10.24 7.45 -4.57
C GLY A 130 -9.39 6.29 -4.04
N TYR A 131 -8.54 5.73 -4.89
CA TYR A 131 -7.40 4.92 -4.48
C TYR A 131 -6.15 5.32 -5.24
N LEU A 132 -4.96 5.12 -4.67
CA LEU A 132 -3.72 5.25 -5.42
C LEU A 132 -3.49 3.98 -6.25
N ASP A 133 -3.35 4.13 -7.56
CA ASP A 133 -2.98 3.00 -8.41
C ASP A 133 -1.45 2.79 -8.37
N ILE A 134 -0.99 1.96 -7.43
CA ILE A 134 0.43 1.58 -7.31
C ILE A 134 0.75 0.38 -8.22
N GLY A 135 -0.27 -0.38 -8.63
CA GLY A 135 -0.15 -1.49 -9.56
C GLY A 135 0.02 -2.87 -8.91
N PRO A 136 0.34 -3.90 -9.72
CA PRO A 136 0.49 -5.28 -9.26
C PRO A 136 1.53 -5.43 -8.16
N THR A 137 1.24 -6.25 -7.16
CA THR A 137 2.14 -6.43 -6.02
C THR A 137 2.14 -7.87 -5.50
N PRO A 138 3.30 -8.42 -5.11
CA PRO A 138 3.37 -9.73 -4.45
C PRO A 138 2.89 -9.66 -3.00
N ILE A 139 2.30 -10.76 -2.48
CA ILE A 139 2.03 -10.89 -1.04
C ILE A 139 3.33 -11.30 -0.32
N ARG A 140 4.21 -10.34 -0.13
CA ARG A 140 5.43 -10.50 0.68
C ARG A 140 5.78 -9.19 1.34
N THR A 141 6.69 -9.22 2.30
CA THR A 141 7.08 -8.04 3.05
C THR A 141 8.58 -7.85 3.07
N GLY A 142 9.02 -6.61 2.91
CA GLY A 142 10.36 -6.18 3.35
C GLY A 142 10.34 -5.80 4.83
N SER A 143 11.48 -5.32 5.32
CA SER A 143 11.64 -4.79 6.68
C SER A 143 11.96 -3.30 6.62
N VAL A 144 11.23 -2.52 7.41
CA VAL A 144 11.53 -1.10 7.62
C VAL A 144 11.84 -0.87 9.09
N TYR A 145 12.82 -0.03 9.37
CA TYR A 145 13.36 0.19 10.70
C TYR A 145 13.15 1.64 11.12
N GLN A 146 12.60 1.81 12.32
CA GLN A 146 12.44 3.12 12.97
C GLN A 146 13.35 3.17 14.21
N ALA A 147 14.17 4.20 14.29
CA ALA A 147 14.99 4.46 15.46
C ALA A 147 14.12 4.95 16.63
N ILE A 148 14.31 4.37 17.81
CA ILE A 148 13.59 4.71 19.03
C ILE A 148 14.56 4.83 20.21
N ARG A 149 14.24 5.68 21.18
CA ARG A 149 14.94 5.71 22.49
C ARG A 149 14.49 4.55 23.38
N GLY A 150 13.22 4.16 23.25
CA GLY A 150 12.65 3.04 23.97
C GLY A 150 11.13 2.98 23.83
N ILE A 151 10.52 2.16 24.67
CA ILE A 151 9.08 2.08 24.85
C ILE A 151 8.84 2.50 26.30
N ASP A 152 8.03 3.53 26.48
CA ASP A 152 7.62 4.01 27.79
C ASP A 152 6.93 2.88 28.57
N ARG A 153 7.43 2.56 29.75
CA ARG A 153 6.96 1.38 30.50
C ARG A 153 5.56 1.56 31.09
N ALA A 154 5.16 2.80 31.39
CA ALA A 154 3.87 3.08 32.01
C ALA A 154 2.73 3.08 30.98
N THR A 155 2.99 3.57 29.78
CA THR A 155 1.99 3.78 28.73
C THR A 155 2.10 2.81 27.57
N GLY A 156 3.23 2.09 27.45
CA GLY A 156 3.53 1.25 26.30
C GLY A 156 3.79 2.03 25.00
N LYS A 157 3.85 3.37 25.06
CA LYS A 157 4.07 4.20 23.88
C LYS A 157 5.53 4.17 23.44
N VAL A 158 5.72 4.15 22.13
CA VAL A 158 7.06 4.26 21.54
C VAL A 158 7.57 5.67 21.75
N VAL A 159 8.84 5.80 22.14
CA VAL A 159 9.57 7.08 22.19
C VAL A 159 10.48 7.13 20.95
N PRO A 160 10.04 7.72 19.83
CA PRO A 160 10.85 7.81 18.62
C PRO A 160 12.07 8.69 18.85
N VAL A 161 13.13 8.47 18.07
CA VAL A 161 14.18 9.48 17.95
C VAL A 161 13.66 10.59 17.01
N PRO A 162 13.65 11.86 17.45
CA PRO A 162 13.24 12.98 16.61
C PRO A 162 14.02 13.01 15.30
N ASP A 163 13.33 13.35 14.20
CA ASP A 163 13.88 13.52 12.85
C ASP A 163 14.58 12.30 12.22
N ALA A 164 14.65 11.18 12.95
CA ALA A 164 15.20 9.94 12.44
C ALA A 164 14.37 9.42 11.27
N LYS A 165 15.03 9.27 10.12
CA LYS A 165 14.44 8.72 8.91
C LYS A 165 14.26 7.21 9.02
N LEU A 166 13.25 6.68 8.33
CA LEU A 166 13.07 5.24 8.19
C LEU A 166 14.22 4.64 7.38
N ILE A 167 14.65 3.44 7.75
CA ILE A 167 15.67 2.68 7.03
C ILE A 167 14.99 1.46 6.41
N PHE A 168 15.15 1.27 5.12
CA PHE A 168 14.58 0.16 4.35
C PHE A 168 15.65 -0.91 4.09
N ASP A 169 15.27 -2.18 4.15
CA ASP A 169 16.19 -3.31 3.90
C ASP A 169 16.44 -3.60 2.41
N MET A 170 15.67 -2.99 1.50
CA MET A 170 15.81 -3.22 0.06
C MET A 170 15.34 -2.03 -0.78
N LEU A 171 15.83 -1.97 -2.01
CA LEU A 171 15.41 -1.02 -3.06
C LEU A 171 14.44 -1.66 -4.06
N PRO A 172 13.67 -0.87 -4.83
CA PRO A 172 12.80 -1.38 -5.90
C PRO A 172 13.48 -2.30 -6.92
N SER A 173 14.77 -2.09 -7.17
CA SER A 173 15.58 -2.92 -8.07
C SER A 173 15.86 -4.33 -7.53
N HIS A 174 15.60 -4.59 -6.25
CA HIS A 174 15.80 -5.90 -5.66
C HIS A 174 14.70 -6.88 -6.11
N PRO A 175 15.02 -8.11 -6.58
CA PRO A 175 14.00 -9.06 -7.08
C PRO A 175 12.91 -9.43 -6.07
N MET A 176 13.23 -9.33 -4.77
CA MET A 176 12.31 -9.59 -3.67
C MET A 176 11.59 -8.34 -3.15
N TYR A 177 11.74 -7.19 -3.80
CA TYR A 177 11.10 -5.94 -3.39
C TYR A 177 9.60 -6.12 -3.13
N SER A 178 9.13 -5.41 -2.10
CA SER A 178 7.73 -5.23 -1.78
C SER A 178 7.50 -3.81 -1.28
N PRO A 179 6.40 -3.15 -1.67
CA PRO A 179 5.99 -1.88 -1.09
C PRO A 179 5.40 -2.04 0.32
N ILE A 180 5.24 -3.27 0.81
CA ILE A 180 4.71 -3.59 2.13
C ILE A 180 5.87 -3.95 3.07
N TRP A 181 5.94 -3.24 4.19
CA TRP A 181 7.07 -3.32 5.10
C TRP A 181 6.62 -3.71 6.50
N ARG A 182 7.26 -4.72 7.07
CA ARG A 182 7.13 -4.99 8.50
C ARG A 182 7.95 -3.97 9.26
N LEU A 183 7.31 -3.23 10.16
CA LEU A 183 8.00 -2.26 11.00
C LEU A 183 8.82 -2.99 12.09
N HIS A 184 10.06 -2.55 12.25
CA HIS A 184 10.98 -2.95 13.30
C HIS A 184 11.40 -1.71 14.08
N TYR A 185 11.48 -1.83 15.39
CA TYR A 185 12.06 -0.80 16.24
C TYR A 185 13.54 -1.08 16.47
N VAL A 186 14.38 -0.07 16.27
CA VAL A 186 15.81 -0.11 16.55
C VAL A 186 16.08 0.79 17.74
N ARG A 187 16.51 0.21 18.86
CA ARG A 187 16.86 0.99 20.04
C ARG A 187 18.25 1.60 19.86
N VAL A 188 18.33 2.92 19.91
CA VAL A 188 19.57 3.68 19.78
C VAL A 188 19.93 4.38 21.11
N PRO A 189 21.18 4.25 21.61
CA PRO A 189 21.68 4.99 22.76
C PRO A 189 21.52 6.51 22.60
N GLU A 190 21.40 7.24 23.70
CA GLU A 190 21.11 8.68 23.69
C GLU A 190 22.16 9.48 22.90
N GLU A 191 23.42 9.12 23.11
CA GLU A 191 24.62 9.64 22.46
C GLU A 191 24.83 9.15 21.01
N PHE A 192 24.00 8.23 20.53
CA PHE A 192 24.12 7.71 19.17
C PHE A 192 23.70 8.78 18.15
N ASP A 193 24.63 9.10 17.26
CA ASP A 193 24.41 9.99 16.11
C ASP A 193 23.53 9.29 15.06
N VAL A 194 22.22 9.54 15.15
CA VAL A 194 21.21 8.86 14.32
C VAL A 194 21.34 9.18 12.83
N ASP A 195 21.95 10.31 12.47
CA ASP A 195 22.18 10.69 11.08
C ASP A 195 23.17 9.76 10.37
N LYS A 196 23.96 9.01 11.14
CA LYS A 196 24.85 7.96 10.61
C LYS A 196 24.10 6.65 10.34
N LEU A 197 22.95 6.41 10.96
CA LEU A 197 22.18 5.17 10.81
C LEU A 197 21.42 5.14 9.48
N ARG A 198 22.11 4.73 8.41
CA ARG A 198 21.60 4.80 7.03
C ARG A 198 21.40 3.44 6.34
N SER A 199 21.65 2.34 7.03
CA SER A 199 21.50 1.01 6.45
C SER A 199 21.26 -0.07 7.51
N VAL A 200 20.70 -1.20 7.08
CA VAL A 200 20.55 -2.39 7.92
C VAL A 200 21.91 -2.97 8.32
N GLN A 201 22.90 -2.88 7.43
CA GLN A 201 24.28 -3.25 7.75
C GLN A 201 24.83 -2.43 8.92
N HIS A 202 24.59 -1.11 8.94
CA HIS A 202 25.08 -0.25 10.01
C HIS A 202 24.40 -0.55 11.36
N ILE A 203 23.11 -0.89 11.34
CA ILE A 203 22.38 -1.42 12.52
C ILE A 203 23.08 -2.68 13.07
N ALA A 204 23.46 -3.61 12.18
CA ALA A 204 24.09 -4.87 12.56
C ALA A 204 25.53 -4.68 13.07
N GLU A 205 26.35 -3.87 12.39
CA GLU A 205 27.74 -3.56 12.78
C GLU A 205 27.82 -2.94 14.18
N HIS A 206 26.84 -2.09 14.52
CA HIS A 206 26.76 -1.43 15.84
C HIS A 206 26.01 -2.29 16.86
N LYS A 207 25.58 -3.50 16.49
CA LYS A 207 24.87 -4.45 17.36
C LYS A 207 23.67 -3.82 18.07
N LEU A 208 22.96 -2.93 17.38
CA LEU A 208 21.80 -2.25 17.95
C LEU A 208 20.66 -3.23 18.18
N ALA A 209 19.92 -3.06 19.27
CA ALA A 209 18.81 -3.94 19.60
C ALA A 209 17.63 -3.70 18.65
N VAL A 210 17.21 -4.75 17.93
CA VAL A 210 16.08 -4.72 17.00
C VAL A 210 14.91 -5.52 17.57
N ARG A 211 13.72 -4.93 17.56
CA ARG A 211 12.47 -5.59 17.92
C ARG A 211 11.47 -5.56 16.77
N PRO A 212 11.07 -6.72 16.21
CA PRO A 212 10.01 -6.75 15.20
C PRO A 212 8.67 -6.39 15.82
N THR A 213 7.82 -5.72 15.04
CA THR A 213 6.42 -5.45 15.41
C THR A 213 5.47 -6.37 14.66
N THR A 214 4.17 -6.26 14.93
CA THR A 214 3.10 -6.84 14.10
C THR A 214 2.52 -5.83 13.12
N LEU A 215 3.09 -4.62 13.05
CA LEU A 215 2.64 -3.55 12.18
C LEU A 215 3.25 -3.70 10.78
N PHE A 216 2.39 -3.55 9.78
CA PHE A 216 2.76 -3.56 8.38
C PHE A 216 2.36 -2.23 7.75
N LEU A 217 3.32 -1.60 7.07
CA LEU A 217 3.20 -0.29 6.47
C LEU A 217 3.25 -0.41 4.95
N ASN A 218 2.36 0.29 4.26
CA ASN A 218 2.40 0.46 2.82
C ASN A 218 3.27 1.69 2.52
N LEU A 219 4.54 1.48 2.17
CA LEU A 219 5.51 2.54 1.93
C LEU A 219 6.21 2.30 0.58
N PRO A 220 5.51 2.39 -0.56
CA PRO A 220 6.17 2.18 -1.84
C PRO A 220 7.25 3.25 -2.04
N ILE A 221 8.46 2.78 -2.32
CA ILE A 221 9.54 3.56 -2.92
C ILE A 221 9.26 3.57 -4.43
N PRO A 222 8.95 4.73 -5.03
CA PRO A 222 8.77 4.82 -6.47
C PRO A 222 10.04 4.42 -7.21
N ASP A 223 9.89 3.69 -8.29
CA ASP A 223 10.98 3.50 -9.26
C ASP A 223 11.07 4.77 -10.12
N VAL A 224 11.51 5.87 -9.51
CA VAL A 224 11.92 7.05 -10.26
C VAL A 224 13.31 6.73 -10.79
N GLY A 225 13.36 6.35 -12.08
CA GLY A 225 14.63 6.16 -12.79
C GLY A 225 15.59 7.28 -12.43
N VAL A 226 16.73 6.90 -11.85
CA VAL A 226 17.86 7.80 -11.60
C VAL A 226 18.50 8.14 -12.92
#